data_AF-A0A8J7JR69-F1
#
_entry.id   AF-A0A8J7JR69-F1
#
_cell.length_a   1.000
_cell.length_b   1.000
_cell.length_c   1.000
_cell.angle_alpha   90.00
_cell.angle_beta   90.00
_cell.angle_gamma   90.00
#
_symmetry.space_group_name_H-M   'P 1'
#
loop_
_entity.id
_entity.type
_entity.pdbx_description
1 polymer ?
#
loop_
_entity_poly.entity_id
_entity_poly.type
_entity_poly.pdbx_seq_one_letter_code
_entity_poly.pdbx_strand_id
1 'polypeptide(L)'
;PTSDPFVQAVRLAERAVADGQTAASSADWLDLASRWQRASDLMSQVPAQDNRYTTAQDRIQLYRQNSEAALQQAQRQQPSTEQ
;
A
#
# COMPACT_ATOMS: atom_id res chain seq x y z
N PRO A 1 -24.04 -5.01 -5.20
CA PRO A 1 -22.91 -4.29 -5.84
C PRO A 1 -21.58 -5.03 -5.62
N THR A 2 -21.04 -5.63 -6.68
CA THR A 2 -19.69 -6.21 -6.69
C THR A 2 -18.68 -5.07 -6.59
N SER A 3 -17.87 -5.06 -5.52
CA SER A 3 -16.90 -3.99 -5.30
C SER A 3 -15.72 -4.17 -6.27
N ASP A 4 -15.44 -3.16 -7.11
CA ASP A 4 -14.38 -3.22 -8.12
C ASP A 4 -12.99 -3.26 -7.43
N PRO A 5 -12.19 -4.33 -7.62
CA PRO A 5 -10.90 -4.47 -6.96
C PRO A 5 -9.90 -3.37 -7.36
N PHE A 6 -9.92 -2.92 -8.61
CA PHE A 6 -9.06 -1.84 -9.09
C PHE A 6 -9.39 -0.53 -8.37
N VAL A 7 -10.68 -0.16 -8.32
CA VAL A 7 -11.11 1.10 -7.67
C VAL A 7 -10.80 1.08 -6.17
N GLN A 8 -11.01 -0.06 -5.51
CA GLN A 8 -10.68 -0.20 -4.09
C GLN A 8 -9.18 -0.08 -3.83
N ALA A 9 -8.36 -0.71 -4.67
CA ALA A 9 -6.91 -0.61 -4.58
C ALA A 9 -6.43 0.83 -4.74
N VAL A 10 -6.92 1.54 -5.76
CA VAL A 10 -6.54 2.95 -6.02
C VAL A 10 -6.92 3.85 -4.84
N ARG A 11 -8.15 3.73 -4.31
CA ARG A 11 -8.56 4.52 -3.14
C ARG A 11 -7.69 4.27 -1.92
N LEU A 12 -7.32 3.02 -1.68
CA LEU A 12 -6.47 2.65 -0.55
C LEU A 12 -5.06 3.22 -0.71
N ALA A 13 -4.51 3.14 -1.92
CA ALA A 13 -3.22 3.73 -2.29
C ALA A 13 -3.23 5.26 -2.14
N GLU A 14 -4.25 5.95 -2.65
CA GLU A 14 -4.40 7.41 -2.51
C GLU A 14 -4.47 7.83 -1.04
N ARG A 15 -5.19 7.08 -0.22
CA ARG A 15 -5.24 7.36 1.23
C ARG A 15 -3.88 7.12 1.89
N ALA A 16 -3.15 6.08 1.49
CA ALA A 16 -1.80 5.84 1.99
C ALA A 16 -0.82 6.95 1.58
N VAL A 17 -0.95 7.51 0.37
CA VAL A 17 -0.16 8.68 -0.06
C VAL A 17 -0.49 9.91 0.79
N ALA A 18 -1.78 10.18 1.03
CA ALA A 18 -2.21 11.31 1.83
C ALA A 18 -1.72 11.21 3.28
N ASP A 19 -1.93 10.07 3.93
CA ASP A 19 -1.53 9.86 5.32
C ASP A 19 0.00 9.77 5.49
N GLY A 20 0.73 9.34 4.44
CA GLY A 20 2.19 9.34 4.40
C GLY A 20 2.84 10.71 4.50
N GLN A 21 2.10 11.79 4.23
CA GLN A 21 2.61 13.16 4.38
C GLN A 21 2.70 13.60 5.84
N THR A 22 1.92 12.97 6.73
CA THR A 22 1.86 13.33 8.16
C THR A 22 2.25 12.18 9.09
N ALA A 23 2.65 11.02 8.55
CA ALA A 23 3.10 9.88 9.34
C ALA A 23 4.37 10.21 10.13
N ALA A 24 4.30 10.06 11.45
CA ALA A 24 5.40 10.42 12.35
C ALA A 24 5.84 9.26 13.23
N SER A 25 4.92 8.35 13.57
CA SER A 25 5.19 7.23 14.45
C SER A 25 5.42 5.93 13.68
N SER A 26 6.11 4.98 14.31
CA SER A 26 6.25 3.63 13.77
C SER A 26 4.88 2.99 13.45
N ALA A 27 3.87 3.24 14.27
CA ALA A 27 2.51 2.75 14.05
C ALA A 27 1.87 3.33 12.77
N ASP A 28 2.06 4.63 12.50
CA ASP A 28 1.55 5.26 11.26
C ASP A 28 2.19 4.59 10.04
N TRP A 29 3.51 4.39 10.06
CA TRP A 29 4.23 3.75 8.97
C TRP A 29 3.84 2.27 8.78
N LEU A 30 3.55 1.53 9.85
CA LEU A 30 3.02 0.16 9.75
C LEU A 30 1.62 0.12 9.14
N ASP A 31 0.75 1.06 9.51
CA ASP A 31 -0.58 1.16 8.91
C ASP A 31 -0.49 1.49 7.41
N LEU A 32 0.40 2.41 7.01
CA LEU A 32 0.69 2.69 5.60
C LEU A 32 1.17 1.45 4.85
N ALA A 33 2.11 0.71 5.43
CA ALA A 33 2.62 -0.53 4.83
C ALA A 33 1.50 -1.55 4.59
N SER A 34 0.61 -1.73 5.56
CA SER A 34 -0.54 -2.63 5.47
C SER A 34 -1.51 -2.21 4.36
N ARG A 35 -1.77 -0.90 4.23
CA ARG A 35 -2.64 -0.36 3.17
C ARG A 35 -2.04 -0.55 1.79
N TRP A 36 -0.74 -0.31 1.63
CA TRP A 36 -0.03 -0.58 0.38
C TRP A 36 -0.07 -2.06 0.00
N GLN A 37 0.17 -2.96 0.97
CA GLN A 37 0.10 -4.40 0.73
C GLN A 37 -1.30 -4.82 0.27
N ARG A 38 -2.34 -4.39 1.00
CA ARG A 38 -3.73 -4.69 0.63
C ARG A 38 -4.13 -4.09 -0.73
N ALA A 39 -3.60 -2.93 -1.10
CA ALA A 39 -3.82 -2.36 -2.43
C ALA A 39 -3.18 -3.23 -3.52
N SER A 40 -1.98 -3.78 -3.27
CA SER A 40 -1.33 -4.75 -4.17
C SER A 40 -2.17 -6.02 -4.32
N ASP A 41 -2.67 -6.56 -3.21
CA ASP A 41 -3.51 -7.77 -3.19
C ASP A 41 -4.86 -7.56 -3.88
N LEU A 42 -5.39 -6.33 -3.88
CA LEU A 42 -6.58 -5.99 -4.65
C LEU A 42 -6.26 -5.87 -6.15
N MET A 43 -5.11 -5.29 -6.53
CA MET A 43 -4.69 -5.23 -7.94
C MET A 43 -4.48 -6.63 -8.54
N SER A 44 -4.03 -7.60 -7.76
CA SER A 44 -3.88 -8.99 -8.23
C SER A 44 -5.21 -9.71 -8.47
N GLN A 45 -6.32 -9.18 -7.96
CA GLN A 45 -7.67 -9.70 -8.19
C GLN A 45 -8.33 -9.12 -9.45
N VAL A 46 -7.69 -8.16 -10.13
CA VAL A 46 -8.22 -7.60 -11.38
C VAL A 46 -8.15 -8.67 -12.49
N PRO A 47 -9.27 -9.03 -13.14
CA PRO A 47 -9.27 -10.04 -14.20
C PRO A 47 -8.47 -9.63 -15.43
N ALA A 48 -7.83 -10.59 -16.11
CA ALA A 48 -7.06 -10.34 -17.34
C ALA A 48 -7.87 -9.72 -18.50
N GLN A 49 -9.20 -9.88 -18.45
CA GLN A 49 -10.14 -9.29 -19.42
C GLN A 49 -10.54 -7.84 -19.10
N ASP A 50 -10.17 -7.29 -17.94
CA ASP A 50 -10.41 -5.89 -17.61
C ASP A 50 -9.42 -5.01 -18.38
N ASN A 51 -9.90 -3.92 -18.98
CA ASN A 51 -9.09 -2.97 -19.73
C ASN A 51 -7.93 -2.37 -18.90
N ARG A 52 -8.02 -2.42 -17.57
CA ARG A 52 -7.02 -1.90 -16.63
C ARG A 52 -6.04 -2.98 -16.15
N TYR A 53 -6.13 -4.22 -16.63
CA TYR A 53 -5.30 -5.32 -16.15
C TYR A 53 -3.80 -5.02 -16.20
N THR A 54 -3.30 -4.50 -17.33
CA THR A 54 -1.89 -4.12 -17.47
C THR A 54 -1.48 -3.09 -16.42
N THR A 55 -2.30 -2.05 -16.22
CA THR A 55 -2.08 -1.06 -15.17
C THR A 55 -2.12 -1.70 -13.78
N ALA A 56 -3.02 -2.65 -13.54
CA ALA A 56 -3.08 -3.37 -12.27
C ALA A 56 -1.79 -4.15 -12.00
N GLN A 57 -1.24 -4.85 -12.99
CA GLN A 57 0.03 -5.57 -12.88
C GLN A 57 1.19 -4.64 -12.51
N ASP A 58 1.31 -3.49 -13.17
CA ASP A 58 2.33 -2.49 -12.82
C ASP A 58 2.15 -1.97 -11.39
N ARG A 59 0.90 -1.76 -10.97
CA ARG A 59 0.56 -1.28 -9.63
C ARG A 59 0.84 -2.32 -8.54
N ILE A 60 0.73 -3.62 -8.81
CA ILE A 60 1.10 -4.67 -7.85
C ILE A 60 2.54 -4.47 -7.39
N GLN A 61 3.47 -4.30 -8.33
CA GLN A 61 4.89 -4.12 -8.02
C GLN A 61 5.13 -2.80 -7.29
N LEU A 62 4.58 -1.70 -7.80
CA LEU A 62 4.75 -0.38 -7.17
C LEU A 62 4.23 -0.36 -5.73
N TYR A 63 3.05 -0.93 -5.49
CA TYR A 63 2.45 -0.94 -4.16
C TYR A 63 3.23 -1.82 -3.18
N ARG A 64 3.82 -2.94 -3.64
CA ARG A 64 4.75 -3.74 -2.80
C ARG A 64 5.98 -2.93 -2.39
N GLN A 65 6.60 -2.24 -3.34
CA GLN A 65 7.77 -1.39 -3.06
C GLN A 65 7.42 -0.28 -2.05
N ASN A 66 6.24 0.33 -2.17
CA ASN A 66 5.78 1.34 -1.21
C ASN A 66 5.54 0.73 0.18
N SER A 67 5.01 -0.50 0.25
CA SER A 67 4.84 -1.22 1.52
C SER A 67 6.18 -1.46 2.19
N GLU A 68 7.16 -1.96 1.44
CA GLU A 68 8.53 -2.19 1.93
C GLU A 68 9.20 -0.90 2.42
N ALA A 69 9.06 0.19 1.66
CA ALA A 69 9.58 1.49 2.06
C ALA A 69 8.93 1.99 3.36
N ALA A 70 7.62 1.84 3.51
CA ALA A 70 6.91 2.19 4.75
C ALA A 70 7.34 1.30 5.93
N LEU A 71 7.56 0.00 5.73
CA LEU A 71 8.12 -0.88 6.77
C LEU A 71 9.52 -0.44 7.21
N GLN A 72 10.37 -0.03 6.28
CA GLN A 72 11.69 0.51 6.63
C GLN A 72 11.59 1.81 7.44
N GLN A 73 10.65 2.70 7.10
CA GLN A 73 10.39 3.89 7.91
C GLN A 73 9.88 3.52 9.30
N ALA A 74 8.97 2.56 9.39
CA ALA A 74 8.48 2.07 10.68
C ALA A 74 9.61 1.60 11.58
N GLN A 75 10.57 0.85 11.03
CA GLN A 75 11.75 0.37 11.76
C GLN A 75 12.66 1.52 12.23
N ARG A 76 12.84 2.57 11.41
CA ARG A 76 13.64 3.75 11.81
C ARG A 76 13.00 4.55 12.94
N GLN A 77 11.67 4.52 13.03
CA GLN A 77 10.90 5.19 14.07
C GLN A 77 10.65 4.32 15.31
N GLN A 78 11.06 3.04 15.28
CA GLN A 78 11.10 2.26 16.51
C GLN A 78 12.18 2.90 17.39
N PRO A 79 11.85 3.29 18.64
CA PRO A 79 12.90 3.71 19.55
C PRO A 79 13.90 2.55 19.63
N SER A 80 15.19 2.86 19.46
CA SER A 80 16.26 1.94 19.82
C SER A 80 15.94 1.48 21.23
N THR A 81 15.40 0.28 21.36
CA THR A 81 15.27 -0.32 22.68
C THR A 81 16.70 -0.64 23.02
N GLU A 82 17.32 0.26 23.80
CA GLU A 82 18.61 0.14 24.43
C GLU A 82 18.84 -1.32 24.82
N GLN A 83 19.87 -1.93 24.23
CA GLN A 83 20.54 -3.09 24.82
C GLN A 83 21.61 -2.60 25.77
#